data_AF-A0AAE3LGQ2-F1
#
_entry.id   AF-A0AAE3LGQ2-F1
#
_cell.length_a   1.000
_cell.length_b   1.000
_cell.length_c   1.000
_cell.angle_alpha   90.00
_cell.angle_beta   90.00
_cell.angle_gamma   90.00
#
_symmetry.space_group_name_H-M   'P 1'
#
loop_
_entity.id
_entity.type
_entity.pdbx_description
1 polymer ?
#
loop_
_entity_poly.entity_id
_entity_poly.type
_entity_poly.pdbx_seq_one_letter_code
_entity_poly.pdbx_strand_id
1 'polypeptide(L)'
;MTATDPTPPGTDAIDPRAGEELVHMEDHGAYTFVVVKRPDAPEGARGPFAYHVRWIPDIDGDGGSYRWQYLGETYDEEEEKQHD
;
A
#
# COMPACT_ATOMS: atom_id res chain seq x y z
N MET A 1 28.62 -12.74 -14.73
CA MET A 1 27.38 -13.24 -14.12
C MET A 1 26.87 -12.11 -13.24
N THR A 2 25.99 -11.27 -13.77
CA THR A 2 25.30 -10.25 -12.98
C THR A 2 24.34 -10.99 -12.07
N ALA A 3 24.62 -10.99 -10.76
CA ALA A 3 23.65 -11.41 -9.78
C ALA A 3 22.38 -10.60 -10.05
N THR A 4 21.31 -11.30 -10.43
CA THR A 4 19.97 -10.74 -10.41
C THR A 4 19.76 -10.34 -8.95
N ASP A 5 19.93 -9.05 -8.67
CA ASP A 5 19.42 -8.42 -7.48
C ASP A 5 17.99 -8.96 -7.31
N PRO A 6 17.60 -9.55 -6.17
CA PRO A 6 16.20 -9.83 -5.89
C PRO A 6 15.56 -8.46 -5.65
N THR A 7 15.54 -7.61 -6.68
CA THR A 7 14.84 -6.34 -6.68
C THR A 7 13.42 -6.75 -6.31
N PRO A 8 12.93 -6.36 -5.12
CA PRO A 8 11.61 -6.76 -4.70
C PRO A 8 10.65 -6.33 -5.81
N PRO A 9 9.63 -7.13 -6.17
CA PRO A 9 8.74 -6.78 -7.27
C PRO A 9 8.15 -5.40 -6.99
N GLY A 10 8.73 -4.38 -7.65
CA GLY A 10 8.52 -3.01 -7.26
C GLY A 10 7.10 -2.65 -7.60
N THR A 11 6.30 -2.27 -6.60
CA THR A 11 4.94 -1.70 -6.69
C THR A 11 3.86 -2.52 -7.42
N ASP A 12 4.19 -3.19 -8.54
CA ASP A 12 3.34 -3.95 -9.45
C ASP A 12 2.82 -5.27 -8.87
N ALA A 13 3.49 -5.81 -7.84
CA ALA A 13 3.02 -7.01 -7.13
C ALA A 13 2.16 -6.70 -5.90
N ILE A 14 1.96 -5.43 -5.57
CA ILE A 14 1.11 -5.03 -4.46
C ILE A 14 -0.34 -4.95 -4.98
N ASP A 15 -1.01 -6.10 -5.01
CA ASP A 15 -2.41 -6.20 -5.40
C ASP A 15 -3.32 -5.89 -4.19
N PRO A 16 -4.28 -4.94 -4.31
CA PRO A 16 -5.25 -4.68 -3.25
C PRO A 16 -6.13 -5.92 -3.04
N ARG A 17 -6.65 -6.14 -1.82
CA ARG A 17 -7.52 -7.32 -1.59
C ARG A 17 -8.85 -7.15 -2.32
N ALA A 18 -9.55 -8.25 -2.56
CA ALA A 18 -10.87 -8.22 -3.17
C ALA A 18 -11.83 -7.28 -2.39
N GLY A 19 -12.40 -6.30 -3.09
CA GLY A 19 -13.24 -5.23 -2.51
C GLY A 19 -12.47 -4.00 -2.02
N GLU A 20 -11.15 -3.96 -2.21
CA GLU A 20 -10.30 -2.81 -2.01
C GLU A 20 -9.85 -2.26 -3.38
N GLU A 21 -9.87 -0.95 -3.52
CA GLU A 21 -9.40 -0.23 -4.71
C GLU A 21 -8.14 0.55 -4.32
N LEU A 22 -7.04 0.30 -5.01
CA LEU A 22 -5.81 1.06 -4.83
C LEU A 22 -6.00 2.49 -5.37
N VAL A 23 -5.97 3.49 -4.48
CA VAL A 23 -6.16 4.89 -4.86
C VAL A 23 -4.86 5.68 -4.91
N HIS A 24 -3.86 5.27 -4.14
CA HIS A 24 -2.54 5.90 -4.14
C HIS A 24 -1.45 4.91 -3.78
N MET A 25 -0.29 5.07 -4.41
CA MET A 25 0.90 4.28 -4.13
C MET A 25 2.15 5.12 -4.37
N GLU A 26 3.04 5.16 -3.37
CA GLU A 26 4.30 5.88 -3.41
C GLU A 26 5.44 4.97 -2.91
N ASP A 27 6.51 4.86 -3.69
CA ASP A 27 7.70 4.09 -3.30
C ASP A 27 8.72 4.99 -2.60
N HIS A 28 9.13 4.62 -1.39
CA HIS A 28 10.16 5.32 -0.61
C HIS A 28 11.46 4.51 -0.52
N GLY A 29 11.66 3.51 -1.38
CA GLY A 29 12.82 2.61 -1.41
C GLY A 29 12.88 1.60 -0.26
N ALA A 30 12.71 2.03 0.99
CA ALA A 30 12.69 1.12 2.16
C ALA A 30 11.31 0.49 2.41
N TYR A 31 10.26 1.13 1.92
CA TYR A 31 8.88 0.69 1.98
C TYR A 31 8.09 1.36 0.87
N THR A 32 6.94 0.77 0.53
CA THR A 32 5.94 1.38 -0.33
C THR A 32 4.78 1.85 0.54
N PHE A 33 4.43 3.13 0.43
CA PHE A 33 3.22 3.71 1.00
C PHE A 33 2.05 3.42 0.06
N VAL A 34 0.96 2.89 0.60
CA VAL A 34 -0.21 2.48 -0.18
C VAL A 34 -1.47 3.00 0.50
N VAL A 35 -2.36 3.60 -0.27
CA VAL A 35 -3.71 3.98 0.17
C VAL A 35 -4.72 3.20 -0.66
N VAL A 36 -5.66 2.54 0.03
CA VAL A 36 -6.77 1.81 -0.59
C VAL A 36 -8.10 2.35 -0.10
N LYS A 37 -9.11 2.42 -0.97
CA LYS A 37 -10.50 2.66 -0.61
C LYS A 37 -11.29 1.36 -0.67
N ARG A 38 -12.41 1.28 0.05
CA ARG A 38 -13.29 0.11 0.00
C ARG A 38 -14.66 0.51 -0.53
N PRO A 39 -14.84 0.67 -1.85
CA PRO A 39 -16.11 1.15 -2.40
C PRO A 39 -17.28 0.22 -2.07
N ASP A 40 -17.05 -1.07 -1.90
CA ASP A 40 -18.07 -2.06 -1.53
C ASP A 40 -18.34 -2.16 -0.01
N ALA A 41 -17.61 -1.41 0.83
CA ALA A 41 -17.82 -1.39 2.27
C ALA A 41 -18.89 -0.36 2.70
N PRO A 42 -19.52 -0.51 3.88
CA PRO A 42 -20.40 0.50 4.45
C PRO A 42 -19.64 1.83 4.69
N GLU A 43 -20.36 2.95 4.70
CA GLU A 43 -19.82 4.32 4.71
C GLU A 43 -18.77 4.58 5.80
N GLY A 44 -18.94 3.99 7.01
CA GLY A 44 -17.95 4.09 8.10
C GLY A 44 -16.71 3.20 7.98
N ALA A 45 -16.65 2.34 6.97
CA ALA A 45 -15.52 1.45 6.66
C ALA A 45 -15.04 1.60 5.21
N ARG A 46 -15.54 2.62 4.50
CA ARG A 46 -15.27 2.93 3.10
C ARG A 46 -13.98 3.73 2.90
N GLY A 47 -13.56 4.41 3.98
CA GLY A 47 -12.52 5.42 3.99
C GLY A 47 -11.22 4.98 3.33
N PRO A 48 -10.39 5.93 2.89
CA PRO A 48 -9.06 5.59 2.42
C PRO A 48 -8.24 5.12 3.61
N PHE A 49 -7.67 3.92 3.51
CA PHE A 49 -6.83 3.31 4.53
C PHE A 49 -5.38 3.31 4.05
N ALA A 50 -4.50 3.87 4.87
CA ALA A 50 -3.08 3.89 4.60
C ALA A 50 -2.36 2.66 5.16
N TYR A 51 -1.43 2.14 4.38
CA TYR A 51 -0.60 1.00 4.69
C TYR A 51 0.86 1.28 4.33
N HIS A 52 1.77 0.82 5.19
CA HIS A 52 3.16 0.58 4.80
C HIS A 52 3.33 -0.86 4.39
N VAL A 53 3.73 -1.07 3.14
CA VAL A 53 4.07 -2.37 2.62
C VAL A 53 5.58 -2.45 2.51
N ARG A 54 6.17 -3.49 3.13
CA ARG A 54 7.60 -3.77 2.99
C ARG A 54 7.82 -5.23 2.67
N TRP A 55 8.76 -5.51 1.79
CA TRP A 55 9.22 -6.87 1.54
C TRP A 55 10.13 -7.31 2.69
N ILE A 56 9.80 -8.45 3.30
CA ILE A 56 10.68 -9.10 4.28
C ILE A 56 11.22 -10.37 3.63
N PRO A 57 12.52 -10.45 3.34
CA PRO A 57 13.12 -11.70 2.86
C PRO A 57 13.06 -12.75 3.96
N ASP A 58 12.82 -14.00 3.58
CA ASP A 58 12.90 -15.13 4.50
C ASP A 58 14.36 -15.40 4.90
N ILE A 59 14.54 -16.00 6.08
CA ILE A 59 15.86 -16.25 6.69
C ILE A 59 16.73 -17.13 5.79
N ASP A 60 16.10 -18.04 5.04
CA ASP A 60 16.79 -18.96 4.12
C ASP A 60 17.04 -18.36 2.73
N GLY A 61 16.62 -17.12 2.46
CA GLY A 61 16.90 -16.40 1.20
C GLY A 61 16.15 -16.91 -0.04
N ASP A 62 15.39 -18.00 0.07
CA ASP A 62 14.63 -18.63 -1.02
C ASP A 62 13.21 -18.02 -1.19
N GLY A 63 13.01 -16.80 -0.69
CA GLY A 63 11.71 -16.13 -0.75
C GLY A 63 11.59 -14.93 0.17
N GLY A 64 10.36 -14.47 0.33
CA GLY A 64 10.00 -13.42 1.26
C GLY A 64 8.50 -13.16 1.22
N SER A 65 8.03 -12.33 2.13
CA SER A 65 6.61 -11.99 2.25
C SER A 65 6.42 -10.49 2.35
N TYR A 66 5.36 -9.98 1.72
CA TYR A 66 4.93 -8.61 1.92
C TYR A 66 4.29 -8.43 3.29
N ARG A 67 4.89 -7.57 4.09
CA ARG A 67 4.34 -7.17 5.38
C ARG A 67 3.60 -5.85 5.23
N TRP A 68 2.29 -5.93 5.38
CA TRP A 68 1.39 -4.78 5.42
C TRP A 68 1.24 -4.30 6.86
N GLN A 69 1.58 -3.04 7.12
CA GLN A 69 1.34 -2.39 8.40
C GLN A 69 0.29 -1.31 8.21
N TYR A 70 -0.84 -1.47 8.89
CA TYR A 70 -1.90 -0.48 8.93
C TYR A 70 -1.41 0.78 9.64
N LEU A 71 -1.53 1.93 8.98
CA LEU A 71 -1.16 3.23 9.53
C LEU A 71 -2.36 4.00 10.08
N GLY A 72 -3.54 3.81 9.49
CA GLY A 72 -4.74 4.53 9.90
C GLY A 72 -5.70 4.78 8.75
N GLU A 73 -6.85 5.37 9.07
CA GLU A 73 -7.70 6.06 8.11
C GLU A 73 -7.02 7.37 7.72
N THR A 74 -6.93 7.63 6.43
CA THR A 74 -6.58 8.95 5.91
C THR A 74 -7.86 9.69 5.59
N TYR A 75 -7.90 10.98 5.87
CA TYR A 75 -8.95 11.84 5.34
C TYR A 75 -8.46 12.31 3.97
N ASP A 76 -9.22 12.04 2.91
CA ASP A 76 -9.05 12.82 1.68
C ASP A 76 -9.37 14.27 2.06
N GLU A 77 -8.38 15.17 2.07
CA GLU A 77 -8.60 16.61 2.14
C GLU A 77 -9.20 17.11 0.81
N GLU A 78 -10.31 16.53 0.38
CA GLU A 78 -11.25 17.19 -0.52
C GLU A 78 -12.39 17.71 0.36
N GLU A 79 -12.15 18.79 1.11
CA GLU A 79 -13.13 19.75 1.66
C GLU A 79 -12.41 20.76 2.57
N GLU A 80 -11.51 21.57 2.00
CA GLU A 80 -11.40 22.99 2.37
C GLU A 80 -11.15 23.82 1.11
N LYS A 81 -12.12 23.80 0.18
CA LYS A 81 -12.37 25.02 -0.59
C LYS A 81 -13.04 26.01 0.36
N GLN A 82 -12.21 26.75 1.10
CA GLN A 82 -12.66 27.95 1.78
C GLN A 82 -13.12 28.92 0.68
N HIS A 83 -14.43 28.97 0.51
CA HIS A 83 -15.16 29.93 -0.28
C HIS A 83 -14.99 31.31 0.37
N ASP A 84 -14.20 32.19 -0.25
CA ASP A 84 -14.20 33.64 -0.02
C ASP A 84 -14.80 34.34 -1.25
#